data_AF-A0A958HJ85-F1
#
_entry.id   AF-A0A958HJ85-F1
#
_cell.length_a   1.000
_cell.length_b   1.000
_cell.length_c   1.000
_cell.angle_alpha   90.00
_cell.angle_beta   90.00
_cell.angle_gamma   90.00
#
_symmetry.space_group_name_H-M   'P 1'
#
loop_
_entity.id
_entity.type
_entity.pdbx_description
1 polymer ?
#
loop_
_entity_poly.entity_id
_entity_poly.type
_entity_poly.pdbx_seq_one_letter_code
_entity_poly.pdbx_strand_id
1 'polypeptide(L)'
;GQPELRIEVSPDSRAIGDVEVLRDAVCGCARHVAAGLAGVSADDAEFEAGMLHHHYPCLASMGIDPDFSDTLMHVSGNLLRDNVAEQVKPFKQVTRIRPSS
;
A
#
# COMPACT_ATOMS: atom_id res chain seq x y z
N GLY A 1 1.73 -9.07 12.09
CA GLY A 1 3.08 -8.96 11.50
C GLY A 1 3.24 -7.59 10.90
N GLN A 2 4.43 -7.23 10.43
CA GLN A 2 4.66 -5.99 9.68
C GLN A 2 5.09 -6.41 8.27
N PRO A 3 4.20 -6.39 7.28
CA PRO A 3 4.57 -6.68 5.90
C PRO A 3 5.69 -5.80 5.37
N GLU A 4 6.47 -6.31 4.44
CA GLU A 4 7.52 -5.55 3.75
C GLU A 4 7.59 -5.98 2.28
N LEU A 5 7.46 -4.99 1.40
CA LEU A 5 7.51 -5.15 -0.06
C LEU A 5 8.73 -4.40 -0.62
N ARG A 6 9.27 -4.90 -1.73
CA ARG A 6 10.17 -4.16 -2.62
C ARG A 6 9.48 -3.98 -3.96
N ILE A 7 9.35 -2.73 -4.40
CA ILE A 7 8.60 -2.36 -5.59
C ILE A 7 9.55 -1.84 -6.65
N GLU A 8 9.44 -2.39 -7.85
CA GLU A 8 10.06 -1.85 -9.05
C GLU A 8 9.03 -1.05 -9.84
N VAL A 9 9.35 0.21 -10.13
CA VAL A 9 8.49 1.09 -10.94
C VAL A 9 9.17 1.34 -12.28
N SER A 10 8.42 1.15 -13.36
CA SER A 10 8.87 1.51 -14.71
C SER A 10 9.07 3.04 -14.80
N PRO A 11 10.27 3.55 -15.11
CA PRO A 11 10.51 4.99 -15.16
C PRO A 11 9.75 5.67 -16.32
N ASP A 12 9.50 4.94 -17.41
CA ASP A 12 8.83 5.48 -18.59
C ASP A 12 7.30 5.55 -18.42
N SER A 13 6.69 4.47 -17.92
CA SER A 13 5.23 4.38 -17.77
C SER A 13 4.72 4.83 -16.41
N ARG A 14 5.61 4.85 -15.39
CA ARG A 14 5.30 5.05 -13.97
C ARG A 14 4.35 3.98 -13.40
N ALA A 15 4.18 2.87 -14.09
CA ALA A 15 3.47 1.71 -13.57
C ALA A 15 4.42 0.83 -12.75
N ILE A 16 3.88 0.19 -11.72
CA ILE A 16 4.55 -0.87 -10.97
C ILE A 16 4.81 -2.05 -11.91
N GLY A 17 6.08 -2.41 -12.09
CA GLY A 17 6.50 -3.53 -12.92
C GLY A 17 6.50 -4.84 -12.15
N ASP A 18 7.20 -4.87 -11.02
CA ASP A 18 7.31 -6.04 -10.15
C ASP A 18 7.20 -5.66 -8.67
N VAL A 19 6.71 -6.59 -7.86
CA VAL A 19 6.56 -6.44 -6.41
C VAL A 19 7.04 -7.70 -5.71
N GLU A 20 8.24 -7.62 -5.12
CA GLU A 20 8.82 -8.69 -4.33
C GLU A 20 8.31 -8.60 -2.88
N VAL A 21 7.84 -9.73 -2.33
CA VAL A 21 7.44 -9.84 -0.92
C VAL A 21 8.64 -10.27 -0.08
N LEU A 22 9.25 -9.32 0.63
CA LEU A 22 10.37 -9.60 1.54
C LEU A 22 9.89 -10.22 2.85
N ARG A 23 8.72 -9.77 3.34
CA ARG A 23 8.09 -10.29 4.55
C ARG A 23 6.57 -10.21 4.42
N ASP A 24 5.91 -11.33 4.68
CA ASP A 24 4.44 -11.41 4.69
C ASP A 24 3.90 -11.41 6.12
N ALA A 25 2.61 -11.12 6.25
CA ALA A 25 1.85 -11.42 7.45
C ALA A 25 1.37 -12.89 7.42
N VAL A 26 1.11 -13.45 8.60
CA VAL A 26 0.57 -14.83 8.72
C VAL A 26 -0.76 -15.02 8.01
N CYS A 27 -1.53 -13.95 7.81
CA CYS A 27 -2.76 -13.99 7.04
C CYS A 27 -2.52 -14.11 5.54
N GLY A 28 -1.38 -13.67 5.00
CA GLY A 28 -1.08 -13.68 3.57
C GLY A 28 -1.37 -12.36 2.84
N CYS A 29 -1.67 -11.27 3.57
CA CYS A 29 -2.11 -10.02 2.94
C CYS A 29 -1.03 -9.36 2.07
N ALA A 30 0.26 -9.49 2.41
CA ALA A 30 1.33 -8.85 1.64
C ALA A 30 1.45 -9.47 0.25
N ARG A 31 1.35 -10.81 0.16
CA ARG A 31 1.31 -11.52 -1.13
C ARG A 31 0.10 -11.17 -1.97
N HIS A 32 -1.07 -11.04 -1.35
CA HIS A 32 -2.28 -10.63 -2.07
C HIS A 32 -2.14 -9.22 -2.65
N VAL A 33 -1.65 -8.28 -1.84
CA VAL A 33 -1.46 -6.89 -2.26
C VAL A 33 -0.37 -6.79 -3.32
N ALA A 34 0.76 -7.47 -3.18
CA ALA A 34 1.83 -7.50 -4.18
C ALA A 34 1.32 -7.96 -5.55
N ALA A 35 0.52 -9.04 -5.59
CA ALA A 35 -0.07 -9.52 -6.83
C ALA A 35 -1.05 -8.52 -7.48
N GLY A 36 -1.79 -7.76 -6.67
CA GLY A 36 -2.73 -6.75 -7.17
C GLY A 36 -2.10 -5.43 -7.59
N LEU A 37 -0.87 -5.14 -7.14
CA LEU A 37 -0.17 -3.90 -7.45
C LEU A 37 0.55 -3.92 -8.80
N ALA A 38 0.84 -5.09 -9.36
CA ALA A 38 1.47 -5.18 -10.68
C ALA A 38 0.63 -4.48 -11.76
N GLY A 39 1.24 -3.55 -12.48
CA GLY A 39 0.59 -2.72 -13.50
C GLY A 39 -0.14 -1.47 -12.98
N VAL A 40 -0.24 -1.29 -11.66
CA VAL A 40 -0.87 -0.09 -11.06
C VAL A 40 0.03 1.13 -11.24
N SER A 41 -0.56 2.28 -11.55
CA SER A 41 0.16 3.57 -11.62
C SER A 41 0.73 3.96 -10.26
N ALA A 42 1.94 4.54 -10.23
CA ALA A 42 2.54 5.10 -9.02
C ALA A 42 1.64 6.13 -8.31
N ASP A 43 0.78 6.83 -9.06
CA ASP A 43 -0.17 7.80 -8.50
C ASP A 43 -1.25 7.12 -7.64
N ASP A 44 -1.69 5.93 -8.07
CA ASP A 44 -2.81 5.17 -7.48
C ASP A 44 -2.34 4.08 -6.51
N ALA A 45 -1.07 3.69 -6.57
CA ALA A 45 -0.51 2.54 -5.85
C ALA A 45 -0.80 2.53 -4.34
N GLU A 46 -0.72 3.69 -3.68
CA GLU A 46 -1.01 3.80 -2.25
C GLU A 46 -2.49 3.53 -1.93
N PHE A 47 -3.39 4.02 -2.78
CA PHE A 47 -4.83 3.80 -2.62
C PHE A 47 -5.16 2.33 -2.88
N GLU A 48 -4.68 1.78 -3.99
CA GLU A 48 -4.91 0.38 -4.36
C GLU A 48 -4.34 -0.59 -3.31
N ALA A 49 -3.16 -0.32 -2.75
CA ALA A 49 -2.59 -1.13 -1.67
C ALA A 49 -3.52 -1.19 -0.44
N GLY A 50 -4.12 -0.06 -0.07
CA GLY A 50 -5.10 0.01 1.01
C GLY A 50 -6.37 -0.79 0.71
N MET A 51 -6.90 -0.66 -0.50
CA MET A 51 -8.12 -1.36 -0.93
C MET A 51 -7.92 -2.87 -1.03
N LEU A 52 -6.80 -3.31 -1.61
CA LEU A 52 -6.43 -4.72 -1.68
C LEU A 52 -6.29 -5.34 -0.28
N HIS A 53 -5.66 -4.63 0.66
CA HIS A 53 -5.56 -5.09 2.05
C HIS A 53 -6.92 -5.14 2.74
N HIS A 54 -7.75 -4.09 2.59
CA HIS A 54 -9.05 -4.00 3.23
C HIS A 54 -10.02 -5.11 2.75
N HIS A 55 -9.93 -5.51 1.48
CA HIS A 55 -10.77 -6.58 0.93
C HIS A 55 -10.21 -7.99 1.15
N TYR A 56 -8.99 -8.12 1.67
CA TYR A 56 -8.42 -9.40 2.02
C TYR A 56 -8.91 -9.89 3.39
N PRO A 57 -9.18 -11.19 3.61
CA PRO A 57 -9.57 -11.73 4.91
C PRO A 57 -8.40 -11.71 5.91
N CYS A 58 -8.01 -10.51 6.34
CA CYS A 58 -6.95 -10.29 7.29
C CYS A 58 -7.33 -10.84 8.67
N LEU A 59 -6.32 -11.34 9.40
CA LEU A 59 -6.50 -11.84 10.78
C LEU A 59 -6.37 -10.74 11.83
N ALA A 60 -6.15 -9.49 11.43
CA ALA A 60 -6.08 -8.36 12.34
C ALA A 60 -7.48 -8.02 12.89
N SER A 61 -7.54 -7.62 14.16
CA SER A 61 -8.80 -7.29 14.83
C SER A 61 -9.49 -6.08 14.19
N MET A 62 -10.81 -6.17 14.07
CA MET A 62 -11.71 -5.08 13.68
C MET A 62 -12.20 -4.27 14.90
N GLY A 63 -11.88 -4.69 16.12
CA GLY A 63 -12.14 -3.89 17.33
C GLY A 63 -11.19 -2.70 17.41
N ILE A 64 -11.69 -1.57 17.88
CA ILE A 64 -10.85 -0.40 18.17
C ILE A 64 -9.89 -0.77 19.29
N ASP A 65 -8.61 -0.63 19.00
CA ASP A 65 -7.56 -0.77 19.99
C ASP A 65 -7.33 0.60 20.66
N PRO A 66 -7.45 0.70 22.00
CA PRO A 66 -7.33 1.98 22.70
C PRO A 66 -5.92 2.60 22.58
N ASP A 67 -4.88 1.79 22.36
CA ASP A 67 -3.51 2.30 22.21
C ASP A 67 -3.30 2.98 20.84
N PHE A 68 -4.07 2.57 19.83
CA PHE A 68 -4.00 3.11 18.47
C PHE A 68 -5.14 4.05 18.10
N SER A 69 -6.21 4.11 18.92
CA SER A 69 -7.47 4.82 18.62
C SER A 69 -8.09 4.43 17.26
N ASP A 70 -7.77 3.24 16.76
CA ASP A 70 -8.23 2.68 15.50
C ASP A 70 -8.22 1.14 15.57
N THR A 71 -8.72 0.46 14.56
CA THR A 71 -8.66 -0.99 14.44
C THR A 71 -7.25 -1.46 14.07
N LEU A 72 -6.82 -2.60 14.58
CA LEU A 72 -5.54 -3.20 14.16
C LEU A 72 -5.53 -3.53 12.66
N MET A 73 -6.69 -3.79 12.06
CA MET A 73 -6.83 -3.95 10.61
C MET A 73 -6.43 -2.68 9.86
N HIS A 74 -6.93 -1.51 10.26
CA HIS A 74 -6.56 -0.23 9.66
C HIS A 74 -5.10 0.12 9.91
N VAL A 75 -4.60 -0.07 11.13
CA VAL A 75 -3.17 0.13 11.43
C VAL A 75 -2.32 -0.74 10.51
N SER A 76 -2.66 -2.01 10.36
CA SER A 76 -1.97 -2.92 9.44
C SER A 76 -2.06 -2.45 7.98
N GLY A 77 -3.20 -1.92 7.55
CA GLY A 77 -3.38 -1.39 6.20
C GLY A 77 -2.54 -0.15 5.95
N ASN A 78 -2.50 0.77 6.92
CA ASN A 78 -1.71 1.99 6.84
C ASN A 78 -0.21 1.68 6.79
N LEU A 79 0.29 0.73 7.58
CA LEU A 79 1.70 0.30 7.51
C LEU A 79 2.07 -0.21 6.11
N LEU A 80 1.17 -0.95 5.46
CA LEU A 80 1.42 -1.43 4.10
C LEU A 80 1.34 -0.30 3.08
N ARG A 81 0.36 0.60 3.21
CA ARG A 81 0.24 1.80 2.37
C ARG A 81 1.48 2.68 2.47
N ASP A 82 2.01 2.89 3.68
CA ASP A 82 3.22 3.69 3.91
C ASP A 82 4.43 3.04 3.25
N ASN A 83 4.60 1.72 3.41
CA ASN A 83 5.67 0.97 2.75
C ASN A 83 5.62 1.10 1.21
N VAL A 84 4.43 1.13 0.61
CA VAL A 84 4.24 1.37 -0.83
C VAL A 84 4.52 2.83 -1.18
N ALA A 85 3.94 3.77 -0.42
CA ALA A 85 4.00 5.21 -0.67
C ALA A 85 5.44 5.72 -0.69
N GLU A 86 6.28 5.27 0.23
CA GLU A 86 7.70 5.65 0.30
C GLU A 86 8.46 5.29 -0.98
N GLN A 87 8.15 4.13 -1.57
CA GLN A 87 8.84 3.61 -2.76
C GLN A 87 8.34 4.26 -4.05
N VAL A 88 7.04 4.55 -4.16
CA VAL A 88 6.46 5.13 -5.37
C VAL A 88 6.53 6.67 -5.41
N LYS A 89 6.80 7.33 -4.28
CA LYS A 89 6.87 8.80 -4.16
C LYS A 89 7.69 9.50 -5.25
N PRO A 90 8.88 9.01 -5.67
CA PRO A 90 9.66 9.65 -6.73
C PRO A 90 8.98 9.65 -8.11
N PHE A 91 7.99 8.78 -8.32
CA PHE A 91 7.30 8.56 -9.59
C PHE A 91 5.89 9.20 -9.64
N LYS A 92 5.42 9.77 -8.52
CA LYS A 92 4.09 10.41 -8.45
C LYS A 92 4.09 11.76 -9.18
N GLN A 93 3.04 12.01 -9.97
CA GLN A 93 2.75 13.30 -10.55
C GLN A 93 1.85 14.11 -9.61
N VAL A 94 2.46 14.95 -8.78
CA VAL A 94 1.70 15.87 -7.93
C VAL A 94 1.15 17.01 -8.79
N THR A 95 -0.11 16.90 -9.19
CA THR A 95 -0.82 18.01 -9.83
C THR A 95 -1.02 19.11 -8.79
N ARG A 96 -0.14 20.10 -8.78
CA ARG A 96 -0.26 21.27 -7.92
C ARG A 96 -1.35 22.19 -8.48
N ILE A 97 -2.57 22.02 -7.99
CA ILE A 97 -3.64 23.00 -8.24
C ILE A 97 -3.24 24.26 -7.46
N ARG A 98 -2.86 25.33 -8.18
CA ARG A 98 -2.74 26.66 -7.59
C ARG A 98 -4.15 27.24 -7.49
N PRO A 99 -4.60 27.71 -6.31
CA PRO A 99 -5.83 28.49 -6.24
C PRO A 99 -5.66 29.73 -7.12
N SER A 100 -6.58 29.95 -8.06
CA SER A 100 -6.67 31.22 -8.80
C SER A 100 -6.92 32.35 -7.81
N SER A 101 -6.08 33.39 -7.89
CA SER A 101 -6.15 34.61 -7.05
C SER A 101 -7.45 35.38 -7.21
#